data_AF-A0A8S2ZG98-F1
#
_entry.id   AF-A0A8S2ZG98-F1
#
_cell.length_a   1.000
_cell.length_b   1.000
_cell.length_c   1.000
_cell.angle_alpha   90.00
_cell.angle_beta   90.00
_cell.angle_gamma   90.00
#
_symmetry.space_group_name_H-M   'P 1'
#
loop_
_entity.id
_entity.type
_entity.pdbx_description
1 polymer ?
#
loop_
_entity_poly.entity_id
_entity_poly.type
_entity_poly.pdbx_seq_one_letter_code
_entity_poly.pdbx_strand_id
1 'polypeptide(L)'
;SLYTYYKNIFHINRSSIDLNICDIHFGNLLQTDDSFKLNIHYSQTLIDLTWPYGLLSSLYTNVFSIADNDKRLDIIMNTLRFVYILEMKHNMILHKMVTKTTRFAMIAGIYLLGSDVFLEKNVADYLVAFLNCFNEQNLLQKLETRTNIQSLMTFFDFYRLLVDQYEACSFGDVLYSNYLLVPLQQTYDVQLRKHVWIEHSTILNYLRLKPDQILFSLETFFIPYENDPDLIRYYAQVLLNGTIKKTIQPLLYMIAVHHLNVFLYDQTRNEQNDLQRNIIKNLQLSSKNDKMLYDEIVYYKTFSQDGPVIFESLPLIRINWFQKLLQ
;
A
#
# COMPACT_ATOMS: atom_id res chain seq x y z
N SER A 1 -25.55 -24.56 -4.09
CA SER A 1 -24.55 -23.66 -3.48
C SER A 1 -24.00 -22.74 -4.56
N LEU A 2 -23.41 -21.57 -4.23
CA LEU A 2 -22.74 -20.69 -5.21
C LEU A 2 -21.81 -21.49 -6.15
N TYR A 3 -21.16 -22.52 -5.63
CA TYR A 3 -20.39 -23.50 -6.38
C TYR A 3 -21.14 -24.17 -7.56
N THR A 4 -22.40 -24.57 -7.37
CA THR A 4 -23.26 -25.12 -8.43
C THR A 4 -23.61 -24.07 -9.49
N TYR A 5 -23.79 -22.81 -9.07
CA TYR A 5 -24.07 -21.68 -9.96
C TYR A 5 -22.84 -21.36 -10.84
N TYR A 6 -21.65 -21.29 -10.25
CA TYR A 6 -20.39 -21.12 -10.98
C TYR A 6 -20.07 -22.31 -11.90
N LYS A 7 -20.34 -23.55 -11.46
CA LYS A 7 -20.13 -24.76 -12.28
C LYS A 7 -21.00 -24.77 -13.54
N ASN A 8 -22.23 -24.25 -13.44
CA ASN A 8 -23.19 -24.23 -14.55
C ASN A 8 -22.96 -23.06 -15.52
N ILE A 9 -22.45 -21.90 -15.05
CA ILE A 9 -22.15 -20.76 -15.92
C ILE A 9 -20.86 -20.96 -16.71
N PHE A 10 -19.83 -21.52 -16.08
CA PHE A 10 -18.49 -21.54 -16.68
C PHE A 10 -18.15 -22.81 -17.46
N HIS A 11 -19.04 -23.83 -17.49
CA HIS A 11 -18.81 -25.13 -18.16
C HIS A 11 -17.33 -25.54 -18.20
N ILE A 12 -16.66 -25.50 -17.04
CA ILE A 12 -15.20 -25.58 -16.96
C ILE A 12 -14.79 -27.01 -17.31
N ASN A 13 -14.45 -27.23 -18.57
CA ASN A 13 -13.63 -28.35 -18.99
C ASN A 13 -12.16 -27.93 -18.85
N ARG A 14 -11.33 -28.81 -18.31
CA ARG A 14 -9.98 -28.55 -17.75
C ARG A 14 -8.92 -28.00 -18.72
N SER A 15 -9.25 -27.57 -19.94
CA SER A 15 -8.24 -27.28 -20.98
C SER A 15 -8.40 -26.00 -21.79
N SER A 16 -9.44 -25.19 -21.62
CA SER A 16 -9.55 -23.94 -22.38
C SER A 16 -10.60 -23.02 -21.77
N ILE A 17 -10.15 -21.88 -21.23
CA ILE A 17 -11.04 -20.76 -20.92
C ILE A 17 -11.54 -20.23 -22.26
N ASP A 18 -12.75 -20.61 -22.66
CA ASP A 18 -13.37 -20.14 -23.90
C ASP A 18 -13.95 -18.74 -23.65
N LEU A 19 -13.16 -17.71 -23.99
CA LEU A 19 -13.45 -16.29 -23.79
C LEU A 19 -14.83 -15.87 -24.34
N ASN A 20 -15.34 -16.60 -25.35
CA ASN A 20 -16.63 -16.33 -25.98
C ASN A 20 -17.84 -16.56 -25.05
N ILE A 21 -17.74 -17.44 -24.05
CA ILE A 21 -18.86 -17.73 -23.12
C ILE A 21 -19.04 -16.58 -22.12
N CYS A 22 -17.94 -15.96 -21.68
CA CYS A 22 -18.00 -14.74 -20.88
C CYS A 22 -18.68 -13.60 -21.66
N ASP A 23 -18.31 -13.39 -22.92
CA ASP A 23 -18.88 -12.32 -23.75
C ASP A 23 -20.38 -12.49 -24.01
N ILE A 24 -20.90 -13.72 -24.14
CA ILE A 24 -22.35 -13.96 -24.34
C ILE A 24 -23.15 -13.71 -23.06
N HIS A 25 -22.65 -14.11 -21.90
CA HIS A 25 -23.34 -13.89 -20.63
C HIS A 25 -23.24 -12.44 -20.14
N PHE A 26 -22.09 -11.78 -20.33
CA PHE A 26 -21.95 -10.35 -20.05
C PHE A 26 -22.61 -9.48 -21.12
N GLY A 27 -22.64 -9.88 -22.39
CA GLY A 27 -23.31 -9.18 -23.47
C GLY A 27 -24.82 -9.03 -23.24
N ASN A 28 -25.47 -10.08 -22.71
CA ASN A 28 -26.87 -10.00 -22.30
C ASN A 28 -27.10 -9.17 -21.02
N LEU A 29 -26.08 -8.97 -20.19
CA LEU A 29 -26.08 -8.04 -19.04
C LEU A 29 -25.84 -6.57 -19.46
N LEU A 30 -25.32 -6.34 -20.67
CA LEU A 30 -24.86 -5.04 -21.15
C LEU A 30 -25.82 -4.35 -22.14
N GLN A 31 -26.91 -5.00 -22.55
CA GLN A 31 -27.82 -4.49 -23.60
C GLN A 31 -28.97 -3.59 -23.12
N THR A 32 -28.95 -3.05 -21.90
CA THR A 32 -30.04 -2.15 -21.47
C THR A 32 -29.52 -0.80 -20.99
N ASP A 33 -29.94 0.23 -21.72
CA ASP A 33 -29.78 1.65 -21.46
C ASP A 33 -30.02 2.06 -20.00
N ASP A 34 -29.15 2.97 -19.52
CA ASP A 34 -29.30 3.95 -18.43
C ASP A 34 -29.92 3.56 -17.08
N SER A 35 -30.14 2.29 -16.80
CA SER A 35 -30.39 1.85 -15.43
C SER A 35 -29.98 0.40 -15.21
N PHE A 36 -28.82 0.19 -14.58
CA PHE A 36 -28.60 -1.03 -13.81
C PHE A 36 -29.51 -1.00 -12.58
N LYS A 37 -30.80 -1.25 -12.78
CA LYS A 37 -31.71 -1.71 -11.73
C LYS A 37 -32.05 -3.15 -12.04
N LEU A 38 -31.34 -4.06 -11.41
CA LEU A 38 -31.79 -5.44 -11.27
C LEU A 38 -33.00 -5.39 -10.32
N ASN A 39 -34.17 -4.98 -10.84
CA ASN A 39 -35.41 -4.85 -10.08
C ASN A 39 -36.06 -6.22 -9.99
N ILE A 40 -35.41 -7.11 -9.24
CA ILE A 40 -36.05 -8.34 -8.77
C ILE A 40 -36.79 -7.90 -7.51
N HIS A 41 -38.12 -7.99 -7.55
CA HIS A 41 -39.01 -7.72 -6.42
C HIS A 41 -38.81 -8.74 -5.28
N TYR A 42 -37.66 -8.70 -4.63
CA TYR A 42 -37.38 -9.24 -3.31
C TYR A 42 -36.33 -8.32 -2.69
N SER A 43 -36.57 -7.88 -1.46
CA SER A 43 -35.87 -6.82 -0.73
C SER A 43 -34.42 -7.11 -0.34
N GLN A 44 -33.71 -7.97 -1.07
CA GLN A 44 -32.31 -8.34 -0.83
C GLN A 44 -31.58 -8.51 -2.16
N THR A 45 -30.44 -7.83 -2.32
CA THR A 45 -29.52 -7.99 -3.45
C THR A 45 -29.11 -9.46 -3.54
N LEU A 46 -29.49 -10.17 -4.61
CA LEU A 46 -29.25 -11.62 -4.80
C LEU A 46 -27.76 -12.00 -4.90
N ILE A 47 -26.89 -11.01 -5.18
CA ILE A 47 -25.46 -11.18 -5.40
C ILE A 47 -24.76 -10.08 -4.59
N ASP A 48 -23.80 -10.48 -3.75
CA ASP A 48 -22.96 -9.56 -2.97
C ASP A 48 -22.21 -8.60 -3.90
N LEU A 49 -22.03 -7.34 -3.49
CA LEU A 49 -21.22 -6.36 -4.22
C LEU A 49 -19.75 -6.81 -4.35
N THR A 50 -19.27 -7.75 -3.51
CA THR A 50 -17.95 -8.39 -3.66
C THR A 50 -17.96 -9.65 -4.54
N TRP A 51 -19.05 -10.01 -5.23
CA TRP A 51 -19.18 -11.33 -5.85
C TRP A 51 -18.00 -11.82 -6.72
N PRO A 52 -17.26 -10.98 -7.47
CA PRO A 52 -16.09 -11.45 -8.22
C PRO A 52 -14.99 -12.00 -7.30
N TYR A 53 -14.95 -11.49 -6.06
CA TYR A 53 -14.08 -11.88 -4.96
C TYR A 53 -14.77 -12.83 -3.98
N GLY A 54 -16.03 -13.22 -4.20
CA GLY A 54 -16.85 -13.92 -3.20
C GLY A 54 -16.24 -15.25 -2.72
N LEU A 55 -15.47 -15.92 -3.58
CA LEU A 55 -14.72 -17.11 -3.18
C LEU A 55 -13.56 -16.77 -2.24
N LEU A 56 -12.83 -15.66 -2.44
CA LEU A 56 -11.83 -15.16 -1.48
C LEU A 56 -12.51 -14.73 -0.17
N SER A 57 -13.65 -14.02 -0.25
CA SER A 57 -14.47 -13.65 0.91
C SER A 57 -14.85 -14.87 1.76
N SER A 58 -15.19 -15.98 1.10
CA SER A 58 -15.51 -17.23 1.79
C SER A 58 -14.32 -17.88 2.49
N LEU A 59 -13.08 -17.62 2.02
CA LEU A 59 -11.87 -18.09 2.68
C LEU A 59 -11.57 -17.30 3.95
N TYR A 60 -11.80 -15.98 3.98
CA TYR A 60 -11.61 -15.18 5.21
C TYR A 60 -12.58 -15.56 6.33
N THR A 61 -13.80 -15.98 6.00
CA THR A 61 -14.77 -16.43 7.00
C THR A 61 -14.53 -17.88 7.45
N ASN A 62 -13.82 -18.67 6.64
CA ASN A 62 -13.58 -20.09 6.86
C ASN A 62 -12.08 -20.47 6.85
N VAL A 63 -11.20 -19.57 7.32
CA VAL A 63 -9.72 -19.72 7.24
C VAL A 63 -9.25 -21.07 7.82
N PHE A 64 -10.02 -21.66 8.74
CA PHE A 64 -9.71 -22.92 9.43
C PHE A 64 -10.46 -24.16 8.92
N SER A 65 -11.35 -24.07 7.93
CA SER A 65 -12.19 -25.23 7.54
C SER A 65 -11.71 -25.99 6.30
N ILE A 66 -10.87 -25.37 5.46
CA ILE A 66 -10.26 -26.06 4.32
C ILE A 66 -8.90 -26.61 4.75
N ALA A 67 -8.91 -27.79 5.36
CA ALA A 67 -7.68 -28.51 5.75
C ALA A 67 -6.82 -28.94 4.54
N ASP A 68 -7.35 -28.81 3.33
CA ASP A 68 -6.71 -29.20 2.08
C ASP A 68 -6.08 -27.98 1.38
N ASN A 69 -4.76 -27.85 1.53
CA ASN A 69 -3.98 -26.74 0.98
C ASN A 69 -4.12 -26.64 -0.56
N ASP A 70 -4.20 -27.77 -1.27
CA ASP A 70 -4.30 -27.78 -2.73
C ASP A 70 -5.63 -27.17 -3.18
N LYS A 71 -6.73 -27.54 -2.51
CA LYS A 71 -8.05 -26.95 -2.79
C LYS A 71 -8.09 -25.46 -2.48
N ARG A 72 -7.44 -25.02 -1.39
CA ARG A 72 -7.33 -23.60 -1.03
C ARG A 72 -6.60 -22.83 -2.14
N LEU A 73 -5.45 -23.34 -2.59
CA LEU A 73 -4.67 -22.74 -3.67
C LEU A 73 -5.46 -22.70 -4.99
N ASP A 74 -6.18 -23.77 -5.34
CA ASP A 74 -7.03 -23.80 -6.53
C ASP A 74 -8.13 -22.72 -6.49
N ILE A 75 -8.77 -22.52 -5.34
CA ILE A 75 -9.79 -21.47 -5.16
C ILE A 75 -9.17 -20.09 -5.36
N ILE A 76 -8.01 -19.84 -4.75
CA ILE A 76 -7.29 -18.58 -4.86
C ILE A 76 -6.90 -18.33 -6.32
N MET A 77 -6.25 -19.30 -6.97
CA MET A 77 -5.78 -19.20 -8.35
C MET A 77 -6.90 -18.96 -9.35
N ASN A 78 -8.02 -19.70 -9.22
CA ASN A 78 -9.17 -19.50 -10.11
C ASN A 78 -9.83 -18.15 -9.87
N THR A 79 -9.89 -17.68 -8.62
CA THR A 79 -10.41 -16.33 -8.33
C THR A 79 -9.49 -15.25 -8.90
N LEU A 80 -8.18 -15.35 -8.71
CA LEU A 80 -7.20 -14.42 -9.27
C LEU A 80 -7.28 -14.35 -10.79
N ARG A 81 -7.35 -15.49 -11.47
CA ARG A 81 -7.54 -15.57 -12.94
C ARG A 81 -8.79 -14.83 -13.38
N PHE A 82 -9.92 -15.13 -12.73
CA PHE A 82 -11.20 -14.55 -13.09
C PHE A 82 -11.22 -13.03 -12.87
N VAL A 83 -10.82 -12.57 -11.69
CA VAL A 83 -10.75 -11.15 -11.35
C VAL A 83 -9.76 -10.43 -12.27
N TYR A 84 -8.63 -11.03 -12.62
CA TYR A 84 -7.65 -10.43 -13.51
C TYR A 84 -8.23 -10.20 -14.92
N ILE A 85 -8.97 -11.18 -15.45
CA ILE A 85 -9.66 -11.01 -16.74
C ILE A 85 -10.69 -9.87 -16.65
N LEU A 86 -11.46 -9.80 -15.57
CA LEU A 86 -12.41 -8.70 -15.37
C LEU A 86 -11.71 -7.34 -15.27
N GLU A 87 -10.60 -7.27 -14.56
CA GLU A 87 -9.77 -6.06 -14.43
C GLU A 87 -9.25 -5.57 -15.77
N MET A 88 -8.81 -6.49 -16.64
CA MET A 88 -8.21 -6.17 -17.94
C MET A 88 -9.23 -5.94 -19.06
N LYS A 89 -10.35 -6.66 -19.06
CA LYS A 89 -11.32 -6.67 -20.18
C LYS A 89 -12.64 -5.98 -19.85
N HIS A 90 -13.05 -5.96 -18.60
CA HIS A 90 -14.37 -5.45 -18.18
C HIS A 90 -14.28 -4.51 -16.97
N ASN A 91 -13.20 -3.71 -16.90
CA ASN A 91 -12.92 -2.83 -15.77
C ASN A 91 -14.10 -1.91 -15.40
N MET A 92 -14.85 -1.44 -16.41
CA MET A 92 -16.00 -0.56 -16.21
C MET A 92 -17.08 -1.20 -15.33
N ILE A 93 -17.30 -2.51 -15.44
CA ILE A 93 -18.27 -3.23 -14.62
C ILE A 93 -17.78 -3.28 -13.18
N LEU A 94 -16.51 -3.64 -12.98
CA LEU A 94 -15.89 -3.65 -11.65
C LEU A 94 -15.90 -2.27 -11.01
N HIS A 95 -15.60 -1.21 -11.77
CA HIS A 95 -15.60 0.16 -11.26
C HIS A 95 -16.98 0.63 -10.76
N LYS A 96 -18.06 0.19 -11.42
CA LYS A 96 -19.43 0.53 -11.02
C LYS A 96 -19.91 -0.23 -9.79
N MET A 97 -19.42 -1.47 -9.59
CA MET A 97 -19.91 -2.36 -8.53
C MET A 97 -19.03 -2.37 -7.28
N VAL A 98 -17.71 -2.26 -7.45
CA VAL A 98 -16.72 -2.46 -6.39
C VAL A 98 -15.84 -1.22 -6.26
N THR A 99 -15.78 -0.67 -5.05
CA THR A 99 -14.91 0.49 -4.77
C THR A 99 -13.45 0.13 -4.99
N LYS A 100 -12.65 1.13 -5.35
CA LYS A 100 -11.19 0.99 -5.55
C LYS A 100 -10.50 0.41 -4.30
N THR A 101 -10.88 0.91 -3.13
CA THR A 101 -10.43 0.42 -1.83
C THR A 101 -10.71 -1.06 -1.66
N THR A 102 -11.93 -1.51 -1.98
CA THR A 102 -12.31 -2.91 -1.85
C THR A 102 -11.54 -3.79 -2.83
N ARG A 103 -11.38 -3.35 -4.09
CA ARG A 103 -10.58 -4.07 -5.09
C ARG A 103 -9.14 -4.28 -4.61
N PHE A 104 -8.50 -3.21 -4.13
CA PHE A 104 -7.17 -3.29 -3.55
C PHE A 104 -7.14 -4.21 -2.32
N ALA A 105 -8.03 -4.01 -1.35
CA ALA A 105 -8.06 -4.77 -0.11
C ALA A 105 -8.34 -6.27 -0.32
N MET A 106 -9.17 -6.64 -1.29
CA MET A 106 -9.46 -8.05 -1.59
C MET A 106 -8.26 -8.78 -2.18
N ILE A 107 -7.48 -8.10 -3.05
CA ILE A 107 -6.24 -8.64 -3.60
C ILE A 107 -5.14 -8.65 -2.53
N ALA A 108 -4.94 -7.55 -1.80
CA ALA A 108 -3.97 -7.46 -0.71
C ALA A 108 -4.30 -8.43 0.43
N GLY A 109 -5.57 -8.75 0.67
CA GLY A 109 -5.98 -9.70 1.69
C GLY A 109 -5.48 -11.13 1.43
N ILE A 110 -5.00 -11.46 0.22
CA ILE A 110 -4.43 -12.78 -0.06
C ILE A 110 -3.24 -13.09 0.86
N TYR A 111 -2.50 -12.07 1.31
CA TYR A 111 -1.45 -12.21 2.32
C TYR A 111 -1.98 -12.70 3.69
N LEU A 112 -3.26 -12.48 3.98
CA LEU A 112 -3.93 -12.93 5.20
C LEU A 112 -4.47 -14.37 5.11
N LEU A 113 -4.40 -15.02 3.93
CA LEU A 113 -4.94 -16.37 3.71
C LEU A 113 -3.95 -17.50 4.04
N GLY A 114 -2.73 -17.17 4.46
CA GLY A 114 -1.70 -18.12 4.88
C GLY A 114 -0.30 -17.52 4.78
N SER A 115 0.65 -18.08 5.53
CA SER A 115 2.06 -17.66 5.50
C SER A 115 2.83 -18.17 4.28
N ASP A 116 2.25 -19.11 3.52
CA ASP A 116 2.85 -19.80 2.37
C ASP A 116 2.22 -19.39 1.03
N VAL A 117 0.95 -18.98 1.03
CA VAL A 117 0.15 -18.73 -0.18
C VAL A 117 0.81 -17.73 -1.13
N PHE A 118 1.37 -16.64 -0.62
CA PHE A 118 1.98 -15.61 -1.46
C PHE A 118 3.36 -16.00 -2.02
N LEU A 119 3.99 -17.06 -1.47
CA LEU A 119 5.25 -17.61 -1.97
C LEU A 119 5.04 -18.49 -3.22
N GLU A 120 3.81 -18.94 -3.45
CA GLU A 120 3.46 -19.70 -4.66
C GLU A 120 3.66 -18.82 -5.90
N LYS A 121 4.55 -19.25 -6.79
CA LYS A 121 4.99 -18.45 -7.95
C LYS A 121 3.82 -17.90 -8.77
N ASN A 122 2.83 -18.74 -9.07
CA ASN A 122 1.70 -18.31 -9.88
C ASN A 122 0.83 -17.26 -9.15
N VAL A 123 0.71 -17.34 -7.82
CA VAL A 123 0.01 -16.34 -7.01
C VAL A 123 0.79 -15.03 -7.04
N ALA A 124 2.10 -15.09 -6.80
CA ALA A 124 2.99 -13.93 -6.86
C ALA A 124 2.95 -13.22 -8.22
N ASP A 125 2.98 -13.98 -9.33
CA ASP A 125 2.89 -13.44 -10.69
C ASP A 125 1.57 -12.67 -10.90
N TYR A 126 0.44 -13.17 -10.39
CA TYR A 126 -0.83 -12.45 -10.43
C TYR A 126 -0.82 -11.21 -9.55
N LEU A 127 -0.28 -11.28 -8.33
CA LEU A 127 -0.18 -10.13 -7.42
C LEU A 127 0.66 -9.00 -8.07
N VAL A 128 1.78 -9.32 -8.71
CA VAL A 128 2.54 -8.33 -9.51
C VAL A 128 1.65 -7.74 -10.61
N ALA A 129 0.94 -8.59 -11.36
CA ALA A 129 0.09 -8.15 -12.45
C ALA A 129 -1.06 -7.24 -11.99
N PHE A 130 -1.68 -7.52 -10.83
CA PHE A 130 -2.71 -6.67 -10.24
C PHE A 130 -2.14 -5.33 -9.78
N LEU A 131 -0.98 -5.32 -9.13
CA LEU A 131 -0.39 -4.06 -8.67
C LEU A 131 -0.05 -3.15 -9.84
N ASN A 132 0.53 -3.70 -10.92
CA ASN A 132 0.77 -2.97 -12.17
C ASN A 132 -0.53 -2.45 -12.79
N CYS A 133 -1.55 -3.31 -12.89
CA CYS A 133 -2.86 -2.96 -13.42
C CYS A 133 -3.53 -1.82 -12.61
N PHE A 134 -3.45 -1.88 -11.28
CA PHE A 134 -3.96 -0.82 -10.40
C PHE A 134 -3.16 0.48 -10.53
N ASN A 135 -1.85 0.39 -10.73
CA ASN A 135 -1.00 1.56 -10.95
C ASN A 135 -1.34 2.25 -12.29
N GLU A 136 -1.45 1.48 -13.38
CA GLU A 136 -1.83 2.00 -14.72
C GLU A 136 -3.21 2.68 -14.71
N GLN A 137 -4.15 2.15 -13.93
CA GLN A 137 -5.49 2.74 -13.76
C GLN A 137 -5.53 3.94 -12.80
N ASN A 138 -4.38 4.33 -12.21
CA ASN A 138 -4.28 5.33 -11.15
C ASN A 138 -5.22 5.03 -9.97
N LEU A 139 -5.41 3.74 -9.67
CA LEU A 139 -6.24 3.25 -8.57
C LEU A 139 -5.50 3.43 -7.24
N LEU A 140 -4.19 3.18 -7.23
CA LEU A 140 -3.32 3.22 -6.04
C LEU A 140 -3.14 4.61 -5.43
N GLN A 141 -3.58 5.69 -6.08
CA GLN A 141 -3.59 7.05 -5.53
C GLN A 141 -5.00 7.51 -5.14
N LYS A 142 -6.03 6.70 -5.40
CA LYS A 142 -7.45 7.06 -5.25
C LYS A 142 -8.22 6.07 -4.38
N LEU A 143 -7.55 5.40 -3.45
CA LEU A 143 -8.17 4.61 -2.40
C LEU A 143 -8.90 5.53 -1.41
N GLU A 144 -10.13 5.17 -1.08
CA GLU A 144 -10.88 5.77 0.02
C GLU A 144 -10.51 5.01 1.30
N THR A 145 -9.52 5.51 2.05
CA THR A 145 -8.97 4.79 3.22
C THR A 145 -9.72 5.05 4.53
N ARG A 146 -10.67 6.00 4.52
CA ARG A 146 -11.54 6.33 5.66
C ARG A 146 -12.88 5.60 5.63
N THR A 147 -13.09 4.73 4.64
CA THR A 147 -14.35 4.03 4.43
C THR A 147 -14.23 2.55 4.81
N ASN A 148 -15.39 1.89 4.94
CA ASN A 148 -15.43 0.46 5.16
C ASN A 148 -15.20 -0.31 3.87
N ILE A 149 -14.55 -1.46 3.98
CA ILE A 149 -14.47 -2.45 2.92
C ILE A 149 -15.83 -3.17 2.87
N GLN A 150 -16.77 -2.61 2.11
CA GLN A 150 -18.13 -3.12 1.90
C GLN A 150 -18.82 -3.63 3.18
N SER A 151 -18.74 -2.85 4.27
CA SER A 151 -19.37 -3.15 5.57
C SER A 151 -18.82 -4.36 6.33
N LEU A 152 -17.72 -4.99 5.88
CA LEU A 152 -17.04 -6.06 6.63
C LEU A 152 -16.25 -5.49 7.80
N MET A 153 -15.34 -4.56 7.48
CA MET A 153 -14.48 -3.87 8.45
C MET A 153 -14.02 -2.53 7.89
N THR A 154 -13.46 -1.67 8.74
CA THR A 154 -12.84 -0.43 8.28
C THR A 154 -11.57 -0.76 7.48
N PHE A 155 -11.22 0.08 6.50
CA PHE A 155 -9.95 -0.11 5.78
C PHE A 155 -8.74 -0.06 6.74
N PHE A 156 -8.83 0.77 7.78
CA PHE A 156 -7.78 0.86 8.80
C PHE A 156 -7.61 -0.45 9.56
N ASP A 157 -8.68 -1.09 10.02
CA ASP A 157 -8.60 -2.39 10.70
C ASP A 157 -8.05 -3.50 9.79
N PHE A 158 -8.46 -3.50 8.51
CA PHE A 158 -7.85 -4.37 7.51
C PHE A 158 -6.34 -4.13 7.38
N TYR A 159 -5.94 -2.86 7.33
CA TYR A 159 -4.53 -2.50 7.20
C TYR A 159 -3.72 -2.94 8.41
N ARG A 160 -4.28 -2.88 9.63
CA ARG A 160 -3.65 -3.42 10.84
C ARG A 160 -3.37 -4.91 10.71
N LEU A 161 -4.36 -5.69 10.29
CA LEU A 161 -4.17 -7.13 10.05
C LEU A 161 -3.07 -7.40 9.01
N LEU A 162 -3.02 -6.56 7.97
CA LEU A 162 -1.99 -6.67 6.93
C LEU A 162 -0.59 -6.36 7.44
N VAL A 163 -0.45 -5.38 8.34
CA VAL A 163 0.80 -5.02 9.03
C VAL A 163 1.23 -6.14 9.98
N ASP A 164 0.32 -6.64 10.82
CA ASP A 164 0.59 -7.72 11.77
C ASP A 164 1.06 -9.00 11.07
N GLN A 165 0.37 -9.37 9.98
CA GLN A 165 0.73 -10.54 9.18
C GLN A 165 2.08 -10.37 8.47
N TYR A 166 2.42 -9.14 8.06
CA TYR A 166 3.71 -8.85 7.46
C TYR A 166 4.83 -9.06 8.48
N GLU A 167 4.68 -8.52 9.69
CA GLU A 167 5.68 -8.69 10.75
C GLU A 167 5.84 -10.17 11.14
N ALA A 168 4.73 -10.91 11.22
CA ALA A 168 4.74 -12.30 11.64
C ALA A 168 5.36 -13.25 10.60
N CYS A 169 5.09 -13.05 9.31
CA CYS A 169 5.31 -14.10 8.30
C CYS A 169 5.83 -13.62 6.94
N SER A 170 6.10 -12.32 6.72
CA SER A 170 6.55 -11.85 5.39
C SER A 170 7.98 -12.25 5.03
N PHE A 171 8.84 -12.51 6.03
CA PHE A 171 10.28 -12.64 5.85
C PHE A 171 10.94 -11.46 5.09
N GLY A 172 10.31 -10.27 5.10
CA GLY A 172 10.78 -9.12 4.34
C GLY A 172 10.51 -9.20 2.84
N ASP A 173 9.46 -9.92 2.42
CA ASP A 173 9.11 -10.09 1.01
C ASP A 173 8.91 -8.76 0.28
N VAL A 174 9.50 -8.67 -0.92
CA VAL A 174 9.55 -7.46 -1.75
C VAL A 174 8.17 -7.09 -2.29
N LEU A 175 7.38 -8.08 -2.70
CA LEU A 175 6.06 -7.83 -3.27
C LEU A 175 5.05 -7.47 -2.17
N TYR A 176 5.10 -8.16 -1.04
CA TYR A 176 4.30 -7.82 0.12
C TYR A 176 4.66 -6.42 0.63
N SER A 177 5.95 -6.06 0.68
CA SER A 177 6.38 -4.69 1.01
C SER A 177 5.71 -3.66 0.10
N ASN A 178 5.65 -3.91 -1.21
CA ASN A 178 4.98 -3.01 -2.15
C ASN A 178 3.50 -2.82 -1.82
N TYR A 179 2.76 -3.89 -1.55
CA TYR A 179 1.35 -3.80 -1.13
C TYR A 179 1.18 -3.06 0.20
N LEU A 180 2.06 -3.34 1.17
CA LEU A 180 2.02 -2.70 2.49
C LEU A 180 2.29 -1.19 2.41
N LEU A 181 3.12 -0.76 1.47
CA LEU A 181 3.52 0.65 1.31
C LEU A 181 2.50 1.49 0.52
N VAL A 182 1.59 0.88 -0.26
CA VAL A 182 0.57 1.64 -1.00
C VAL A 182 -0.24 2.57 -0.07
N PRO A 183 -0.75 2.14 1.09
CA PRO A 183 -1.50 3.01 2.00
C PRO A 183 -0.62 4.01 2.77
N LEU A 184 0.71 3.95 2.64
CA LEU A 184 1.65 4.87 3.29
C LEU A 184 2.04 6.07 2.43
N GLN A 185 1.50 6.17 1.21
CA GLN A 185 1.65 7.38 0.39
C GLN A 185 1.17 8.62 1.15
N GLN A 186 1.77 9.78 0.87
CA GLN A 186 1.55 11.01 1.64
C GLN A 186 0.13 11.57 1.51
N THR A 187 -0.54 11.27 0.41
CA THR A 187 -1.93 11.70 0.16
C THR A 187 -2.95 10.98 1.03
N TYR A 188 -2.59 9.84 1.63
CA TYR A 188 -3.46 9.08 2.52
C TYR A 188 -3.45 9.58 3.96
N ASP A 189 -4.43 9.08 4.72
CA ASP A 189 -4.61 9.42 6.13
C ASP A 189 -3.31 9.16 6.93
N VAL A 190 -2.90 10.19 7.67
CA VAL A 190 -1.71 10.16 8.52
C VAL A 190 -1.74 9.00 9.53
N GLN A 191 -2.92 8.55 9.95
CA GLN A 191 -3.07 7.43 10.87
C GLN A 191 -2.44 6.13 10.34
N LEU A 192 -2.48 5.90 9.02
CA LEU A 192 -1.83 4.74 8.40
C LEU A 192 -0.30 4.81 8.55
N ARG A 193 0.27 6.01 8.35
CA ARG A 193 1.71 6.25 8.56
C ARG A 193 2.08 6.15 10.04
N LYS A 194 1.31 6.76 10.95
CA LYS A 194 1.55 6.64 12.40
C LYS A 194 1.51 5.19 12.87
N HIS A 195 0.59 4.40 12.34
CA HIS A 195 0.49 3.00 12.70
C HIS A 195 1.76 2.21 12.39
N VAL A 196 2.35 2.39 11.20
CA VAL A 196 3.58 1.69 10.80
C VAL A 196 4.83 2.29 11.45
N TRP A 197 4.97 3.61 11.42
CA TRP A 197 6.17 4.27 11.89
C TRP A 197 6.24 4.27 13.42
N ILE A 198 5.16 4.66 14.10
CA ILE A 198 5.17 4.91 15.55
C ILE A 198 4.67 3.70 16.32
N GLU A 199 3.48 3.19 15.99
CA GLU A 199 2.82 2.15 16.79
C GLU A 199 3.47 0.77 16.59
N HIS A 200 3.83 0.42 15.35
CA HIS A 200 4.37 -0.90 14.97
C HIS A 200 5.81 -0.79 14.47
N SER A 201 6.62 0.05 15.12
CA SER A 201 7.98 0.38 14.67
C SER A 201 8.94 -0.80 14.47
N THR A 202 8.68 -1.96 15.07
CA THR A 202 9.44 -3.20 14.85
C THR A 202 9.39 -3.67 13.40
N ILE A 203 8.29 -3.38 12.68
CA ILE A 203 8.12 -3.71 11.26
C ILE A 203 9.16 -3.05 10.36
N LEU A 204 9.70 -1.89 10.78
CA LEU A 204 10.70 -1.14 10.03
C LEU A 204 11.99 -1.95 9.83
N ASN A 205 12.28 -2.95 10.68
CA ASN A 205 13.44 -3.84 10.52
C ASN A 205 13.30 -4.81 9.34
N TYR A 206 12.07 -5.09 8.93
CA TYR A 206 11.72 -6.03 7.86
C TYR A 206 11.41 -5.31 6.54
N LEU A 207 11.10 -4.02 6.57
CA LEU A 207 10.88 -3.19 5.38
C LEU A 207 12.22 -2.74 4.76
N ARG A 208 12.84 -3.65 3.99
CA ARG A 208 14.15 -3.46 3.35
C ARG A 208 14.08 -3.10 1.87
N LEU A 209 12.89 -2.68 1.43
CA LEU A 209 12.61 -2.40 0.04
C LEU A 209 13.52 -1.28 -0.49
N LYS A 210 14.09 -1.49 -1.67
CA LYS A 210 14.86 -0.48 -2.38
C LYS A 210 13.96 0.36 -3.29
N PRO A 211 14.34 1.61 -3.58
CA PRO A 211 13.52 2.51 -4.42
C PRO A 211 13.27 1.99 -5.83
N ASP A 212 14.22 1.26 -6.41
CA ASP A 212 14.11 0.60 -7.72
C ASP A 212 13.19 -0.64 -7.72
N GLN A 213 12.81 -1.12 -6.54
CA GLN A 213 11.89 -2.26 -6.36
C GLN A 213 10.44 -1.81 -6.13
N ILE A 214 10.16 -0.51 -6.09
CA ILE A 214 8.81 0.03 -5.99
C ILE A 214 8.09 -0.12 -7.34
N LEU A 215 6.87 -0.68 -7.30
CA LEU A 215 6.06 -0.99 -8.48
C LEU A 215 5.03 0.11 -8.83
N PHE A 216 5.12 1.27 -8.19
CA PHE A 216 4.27 2.44 -8.43
C PHE A 216 5.07 3.74 -8.33
N SER A 217 4.43 4.90 -8.45
CA SER A 217 5.18 6.17 -8.44
C SER A 217 5.85 6.44 -7.09
N LEU A 218 7.19 6.46 -7.07
CA LEU A 218 8.00 6.77 -5.89
C LEU A 218 7.73 8.17 -5.32
N GLU A 219 7.34 9.13 -6.16
CA GLU A 219 7.06 10.53 -5.78
C GLU A 219 5.93 10.65 -4.75
N THR A 220 5.03 9.69 -4.72
CA THR A 220 3.85 9.65 -3.83
C THR A 220 4.22 9.54 -2.35
N PHE A 221 5.45 9.13 -2.01
CA PHE A 221 5.95 9.12 -0.63
C PHE A 221 6.52 10.45 -0.16
N PHE A 222 6.78 11.38 -1.09
CA PHE A 222 7.46 12.65 -0.80
C PHE A 222 6.52 13.85 -0.85
N ILE A 223 5.43 13.78 -1.63
CA ILE A 223 4.48 14.86 -1.80
C ILE A 223 3.05 14.37 -1.50
N PRO A 224 2.25 15.10 -0.68
CA PRO A 224 2.61 16.32 0.06
C PRO A 224 3.69 16.10 1.13
N TYR A 225 4.34 17.19 1.56
CA TYR A 225 5.31 17.14 2.65
C TYR A 225 4.63 16.75 3.97
N GLU A 226 5.33 15.98 4.80
CA GLU A 226 4.81 15.54 6.09
C GLU A 226 4.62 16.75 7.03
N ASN A 227 3.42 16.83 7.59
CA ASN A 227 2.98 17.97 8.41
C ASN A 227 2.74 17.58 9.86
N ASP A 228 2.66 16.28 10.13
CA ASP A 228 2.38 15.77 11.46
C ASP A 228 3.62 15.82 12.37
N PRO A 229 3.57 16.55 13.49
CA PRO A 229 4.74 16.75 14.35
C PRO A 229 5.20 15.46 15.03
N ASP A 230 4.33 14.48 15.24
CA ASP A 230 4.71 13.20 15.85
C ASP A 230 5.54 12.38 14.88
N LEU A 231 5.13 12.30 13.61
CA LEU A 231 5.91 11.63 12.57
C LEU A 231 7.25 12.32 12.34
N ILE A 232 7.29 13.65 12.31
CA ILE A 232 8.56 14.39 12.18
C ILE A 232 9.52 14.10 13.34
N ARG A 233 9.03 14.11 14.59
CA ARG A 233 9.83 13.72 15.76
C ARG A 233 10.34 12.30 15.62
N TYR A 234 9.47 11.40 15.16
CA TYR A 234 9.80 10.00 15.00
C TYR A 234 10.84 9.77 13.90
N TYR A 235 10.73 10.42 12.73
CA TYR A 235 11.75 10.40 11.68
C TYR A 235 13.12 10.87 12.21
N ALA A 236 13.16 11.96 12.98
CA ALA A 236 14.40 12.40 13.61
C ALA A 236 14.96 11.35 14.58
N GLN A 237 14.10 10.75 15.42
CA GLN A 237 14.50 9.75 16.39
C GLN A 237 15.08 8.48 15.76
N VAL A 238 14.41 7.90 14.75
CA VAL A 238 14.88 6.65 14.10
C VAL A 238 16.15 6.84 13.29
N LEU A 239 16.37 8.04 12.75
CA LEU A 239 17.62 8.40 12.07
C LEU A 239 18.74 8.59 13.09
N LEU A 240 18.54 9.39 14.14
CA LEU A 240 19.54 9.67 15.17
C LEU A 240 19.96 8.42 15.96
N ASN A 241 19.02 7.51 16.22
CA ASN A 241 19.30 6.26 16.93
C ASN A 241 19.83 5.15 16.01
N GLY A 242 19.84 5.38 14.69
CA GLY A 242 20.26 4.39 13.71
C GLY A 242 19.32 3.18 13.60
N THR A 243 18.05 3.32 13.99
CA THR A 243 17.00 2.29 13.79
C THR A 243 16.78 2.05 12.29
N ILE A 244 16.77 3.13 11.51
CA ILE A 244 16.70 3.09 10.05
C ILE A 244 18.06 3.50 9.49
N LYS A 245 18.62 2.66 8.63
CA LYS A 245 19.93 2.88 8.01
C LYS A 245 19.81 2.84 6.50
N LYS A 246 20.51 3.74 5.82
CA LYS A 246 20.61 3.79 4.35
C LYS A 246 20.92 2.43 3.71
N THR A 247 21.78 1.63 4.33
CA THR A 247 22.22 0.33 3.80
C THR A 247 21.24 -0.83 4.04
N ILE A 248 20.31 -0.70 4.99
CA ILE A 248 19.38 -1.78 5.37
C ILE A 248 17.95 -1.44 4.91
N GLN A 249 17.49 -0.22 5.13
CA GLN A 249 16.17 0.27 4.73
C GLN A 249 16.28 1.53 3.88
N PRO A 250 16.85 1.44 2.67
CA PRO A 250 17.14 2.60 1.83
C PRO A 250 15.90 3.47 1.56
N LEU A 251 14.76 2.86 1.21
CA LEU A 251 13.54 3.62 0.93
C LEU A 251 13.04 4.39 2.17
N LEU A 252 12.92 3.72 3.32
CA LEU A 252 12.46 4.36 4.55
C LEU A 252 13.42 5.47 5.01
N TYR A 253 14.73 5.24 4.86
CA TYR A 253 15.75 6.24 5.15
C TYR A 253 15.55 7.50 4.32
N MET A 254 15.30 7.36 3.02
CA MET A 254 15.05 8.49 2.13
C MET A 254 13.79 9.26 2.49
N ILE A 255 12.70 8.55 2.81
CA ILE A 255 11.43 9.17 3.23
C ILE A 255 11.67 10.03 4.47
N ALA A 256 12.31 9.45 5.49
CA ALA A 256 12.62 10.15 6.73
C ALA A 256 13.54 11.36 6.50
N VAL A 257 14.63 11.20 5.74
CA VAL A 257 15.57 12.30 5.43
C VAL A 257 14.88 13.42 4.65
N HIS A 258 14.09 13.09 3.63
CA HIS A 258 13.37 14.06 2.81
C HIS A 258 12.43 14.92 3.66
N HIS A 259 11.52 14.28 4.39
CA HIS A 259 10.51 14.98 5.19
C HIS A 259 11.14 15.77 6.33
N LEU A 260 12.18 15.21 6.97
CA LEU A 260 12.91 15.93 8.01
C LEU A 260 13.63 17.16 7.44
N ASN A 261 14.31 17.04 6.29
CA ASN A 261 14.96 18.18 5.65
C ASN A 261 13.95 19.28 5.29
N VAL A 262 12.84 18.91 4.63
CA VAL A 262 11.81 19.86 4.23
C VAL A 262 11.25 20.57 5.47
N PHE A 263 10.92 19.82 6.52
CA PHE A 263 10.44 20.37 7.77
C PHE A 263 11.43 21.36 8.41
N LEU A 264 12.73 21.03 8.43
CA LEU A 264 13.76 21.89 9.03
C LEU A 264 13.88 23.25 8.34
N TYR A 265 13.56 23.33 7.05
CA TYR A 265 13.66 24.54 6.25
C TYR A 265 12.33 25.21 5.93
N ASP A 266 11.22 24.67 6.46
CA ASP A 266 9.90 25.28 6.29
C ASP A 266 9.76 26.49 7.23
N GLN A 267 9.82 27.68 6.63
CA GLN A 267 9.72 28.97 7.33
C GLN A 267 8.27 29.40 7.62
N THR A 268 7.28 28.66 7.09
CA THR A 268 5.86 28.98 7.29
C THR A 268 5.32 28.48 8.63
N ARG A 269 6.06 27.57 9.30
CA ARG A 269 5.64 26.86 10.51
C ARG A 269 6.15 27.50 11.81
N ASN A 270 5.84 28.77 12.02
CA ASN A 270 6.35 29.50 13.20
C ASN A 270 6.01 28.82 14.54
N GLU A 271 4.85 28.15 14.64
CA GLU A 271 4.42 27.40 15.83
C GLU A 271 5.29 26.17 16.14
N GLN A 272 6.05 25.67 15.16
CA GLN A 272 6.90 24.48 15.28
C GLN A 272 8.40 24.82 15.35
N ASN A 273 8.75 26.11 15.49
CA ASN A 273 10.13 26.57 15.60
C ASN A 273 10.89 25.88 16.75
N ASP A 274 10.25 25.64 17.90
CA ASP A 274 10.89 24.95 19.02
C ASP A 274 11.24 23.50 18.69
N LEU A 275 10.37 22.82 17.93
CA LEU A 275 10.65 21.47 17.45
C LEU A 275 11.82 21.48 16.46
N GLN A 276 11.83 22.40 15.49
CA GLN A 276 12.95 22.55 14.55
C GLN A 276 14.27 22.84 15.30
N ARG A 277 14.26 23.76 16.26
CA ARG A 277 15.41 24.08 17.13
C ARG A 277 15.96 22.85 17.83
N ASN A 278 15.08 22.07 18.46
CA ASN A 278 15.46 20.87 19.19
C ASN A 278 16.06 19.80 18.27
N ILE A 279 15.46 19.58 17.10
CA ILE A 279 15.98 18.64 16.09
C ILE A 279 17.36 19.09 15.61
N ILE A 280 17.55 20.38 15.27
CA ILE A 280 18.86 20.88 14.80
C ILE A 280 19.93 20.72 15.88
N LYS A 281 19.62 21.06 17.14
CA LYS A 281 20.55 20.87 18.26
C LYS A 281 20.93 19.39 18.41
N ASN A 282 19.97 18.48 18.34
CA ASN A 282 20.24 17.04 18.43
C ASN A 282 21.11 16.55 17.26
N LEU A 283 20.83 17.02 16.03
CA LEU A 283 21.65 16.72 14.87
C LEU A 283 23.09 17.26 15.04
N GLN A 284 23.26 18.50 15.50
CA GLN A 284 24.58 19.09 15.78
C GLN A 284 25.35 18.37 16.89
N LEU A 285 24.65 17.83 17.89
CA LEU A 285 25.28 17.03 18.94
C LEU A 285 25.72 15.67 18.37
N SER A 286 24.87 15.03 17.56
CA SER A 286 25.15 13.74 16.93
C SER A 286 26.29 13.81 15.91
N SER A 287 26.48 14.96 15.23
CA SER A 287 27.50 15.13 14.19
C SER A 287 28.94 15.00 14.70
N LYS A 288 29.16 15.09 16.02
CA LYS A 288 30.45 14.77 16.65
C LYS A 288 30.83 13.30 16.47
N ASN A 289 29.85 12.41 16.38
CA ASN A 289 30.03 10.97 16.24
C ASN A 289 29.71 10.50 14.81
N ASP A 290 28.66 11.06 14.19
CA ASP A 290 28.22 10.71 12.84
C ASP A 290 27.97 11.98 12.03
N LYS A 291 29.07 12.50 11.45
CA LYS A 291 29.01 13.66 10.58
C LYS A 291 28.25 13.37 9.28
N MET A 292 28.28 12.11 8.82
CA MET A 292 27.65 11.72 7.56
C MET A 292 26.13 11.87 7.64
N LEU A 293 25.51 11.42 8.73
CA LEU A 293 24.07 11.61 8.95
C LEU A 293 23.67 13.08 8.97
N TYR A 294 24.45 13.92 9.66
CA TYR A 294 24.21 15.37 9.69
C TYR A 294 24.25 15.97 8.28
N ASP A 295 25.28 15.63 7.50
CA ASP A 295 25.45 16.14 6.14
C ASP A 295 24.30 15.68 5.22
N GLU A 296 23.92 14.39 5.30
CA GLU A 296 22.82 13.82 4.50
C GLU A 296 21.45 14.45 4.81
N ILE A 297 21.20 14.90 6.05
CA ILE A 297 19.93 15.55 6.43
C ILE A 297 19.97 17.06 6.14
N VAL A 298 21.01 17.76 6.59
CA VAL A 298 21.06 19.23 6.54
C VAL A 298 21.34 19.72 5.12
N TYR A 299 22.26 19.06 4.41
CA TYR A 299 22.64 19.42 3.05
C TYR A 299 21.81 18.69 2.00
N TYR A 300 20.77 17.95 2.38
CA TYR A 300 19.88 17.28 1.43
C TYR A 300 19.35 18.23 0.35
N LYS A 301 19.50 17.83 -0.92
CA LYS A 301 19.00 18.54 -2.11
C LYS A 301 17.84 17.80 -2.75
N THR A 302 18.07 16.53 -3.06
CA THR A 302 17.10 15.65 -3.74
C THR A 302 17.51 14.20 -3.52
N PHE A 303 16.71 13.27 -4.05
CA PHE A 303 17.02 11.85 -4.09
C PHE A 303 17.48 11.43 -5.50
N SER A 304 18.41 10.47 -5.56
CA SER A 304 18.84 9.74 -6.75
C SER A 304 18.77 8.24 -6.44
N GLN A 305 18.70 7.34 -7.43
CA GLN A 305 18.56 5.89 -7.17
C GLN A 305 19.56 5.32 -6.14
N ASP A 306 20.76 5.91 -6.01
CA ASP A 306 21.81 5.49 -5.09
C ASP A 306 21.75 6.10 -3.68
N GLY A 307 20.83 7.04 -3.42
CA GLY A 307 20.73 7.73 -2.13
C GLY A 307 20.42 9.23 -2.20
N PRO A 308 20.45 9.90 -1.04
CA PRO A 308 20.32 11.35 -0.97
C PRO A 308 21.49 12.04 -1.68
N VAL A 309 21.15 13.01 -2.53
CA VAL A 309 22.10 13.94 -3.15
C VAL A 309 22.16 15.16 -2.26
N ILE A 310 23.37 15.56 -1.86
CA ILE A 310 23.61 16.70 -0.97
C ILE A 310 24.21 17.90 -1.72
N PHE A 311 24.03 19.09 -1.17
CA PHE A 311 24.75 20.29 -1.58
C PHE A 311 26.19 20.26 -1.06
N GLU A 312 27.15 20.74 -1.87
CA GLU A 312 28.52 20.99 -1.41
C GLU A 312 28.59 22.12 -0.38
N SER A 313 27.72 23.13 -0.52
CA SER A 313 27.53 24.23 0.42
C SER A 313 26.06 24.60 0.56
N LEU A 314 25.63 24.95 1.77
CA LEU A 314 24.23 25.31 2.00
C LEU A 314 23.85 26.59 1.25
N PRO A 315 22.69 26.63 0.57
CA PRO A 315 22.15 27.87 0.03
C PRO A 315 21.99 28.95 1.09
N LEU A 316 22.23 30.22 0.72
CA LEU A 316 22.21 31.35 1.66
C LEU A 316 20.88 31.46 2.44
N ILE A 317 19.75 31.12 1.79
CA ILE A 317 18.43 31.13 2.44
C ILE A 317 18.34 30.14 3.61
N ARG A 318 18.99 28.98 3.49
CA ARG A 318 19.06 27.93 4.51
C ARG A 318 19.99 28.34 5.65
N ILE A 319 21.11 28.98 5.33
CA ILE A 319 22.05 29.54 6.32
C ILE A 319 21.38 30.62 7.16
N ASN A 320 20.74 31.60 6.52
CA ASN A 320 20.04 32.69 7.19
C ASN A 320 18.92 32.16 8.09
N TRP A 321 18.19 31.13 7.63
CA TRP A 321 17.17 30.46 8.43
C TRP A 321 17.76 29.80 9.69
N PHE A 322 18.85 29.04 9.55
CA PHE A 322 19.51 28.41 10.70
C PHE A 322 20.00 29.43 11.73
N GLN A 323 20.57 30.54 11.27
CA GLN A 323 21.00 31.63 12.15
C GLN A 323 19.80 32.24 12.91
N LYS A 324 18.70 32.54 12.21
CA LYS A 324 17.47 33.06 12.83
C LYS A 324 16.87 32.06 13.83
N LEU A 325 16.89 30.78 13.49
CA LEU A 325 16.28 29.74 14.30
C LEU A 325 17.10 29.46 15.56
N LEU A 326 18.43 29.61 15.54
CA LEU A 326 19.30 29.35 16.69
C LEU A 326 19.62 30.58 17.56
N GLN A 327 19.21 31.78 17.15
CA GLN A 327 19.13 32.97 18.00
C GLN A 327 17.99 32.84 19.01
#